data_AF-A0A844BHW2-F1
#
_entry.id   AF-A0A844BHW2-F1
#
_cell.length_a   1.000
_cell.length_b   1.000
_cell.length_c   1.000
_cell.angle_alpha   90.00
_cell.angle_beta   90.00
_cell.angle_gamma   90.00
#
_symmetry.space_group_name_H-M   'P 1'
#
loop_
_entity.id
_entity.type
_entity.pdbx_description
1 polymer ?
#
loop_
_entity_poly.entity_id
_entity_poly.type
_entity_poly.pdbx_seq_one_letter_code
_entity_poly.pdbx_strand_id
1 'polypeptide(L)'
;MPSHPPKPPAAAPFDAVLKAQAEGLGLIAWVGATMLDHAARTATELAAFTRDEARRDALTLGALATCRDPGRAAALRGAYLGDKLAACTDEAEKLARMTAEVCELTRMRMTGTRG
;
A
#
# COMPACT_ATOMS: atom_id res chain seq x y z
N MET A 1 46.94 49.18 18.36
CA MET A 1 45.48 49.04 18.13
C MET A 1 45.11 47.59 18.40
N PRO A 2 44.11 47.30 19.25
CA PRO A 2 43.60 45.94 19.35
C PRO A 2 42.74 45.65 18.13
N SER A 3 43.16 44.70 17.29
CA SER A 3 42.37 44.16 16.19
C SER A 3 41.32 43.21 16.77
N HIS A 4 40.05 43.63 16.76
CA HIS A 4 38.96 42.70 17.00
C HIS A 4 38.98 41.60 15.92
N PRO A 5 38.88 40.32 16.29
CA PRO A 5 38.72 39.27 15.29
C PRO A 5 37.40 39.50 14.53
N PRO A 6 37.37 39.29 13.20
CA PRO A 6 36.16 39.47 12.42
C PRO A 6 35.07 38.52 12.94
N LYS A 7 33.91 39.08 13.25
CA LYS A 7 32.71 38.31 13.62
C LYS A 7 32.37 37.38 12.43
N PRO A 8 32.13 36.08 12.64
CA PRO A 8 31.83 35.17 11.53
C PRO A 8 30.59 35.67 10.77
N PRO A 9 30.57 35.53 9.43
CA PRO A 9 29.53 36.15 8.60
C PRO A 9 28.15 35.60 8.95
N ALA A 10 27.14 36.47 8.86
CA ALA A 10 25.72 36.19 9.12
C ALA A 10 25.06 35.25 8.09
N ALA A 11 25.82 34.35 7.46
CA ALA A 11 25.34 33.39 6.46
C ALA A 11 24.51 32.24 7.06
N ALA A 12 24.67 31.97 8.37
CA ALA A 12 24.04 30.85 9.06
C ALA A 12 22.49 30.74 8.96
N PRO A 13 21.69 31.82 8.97
CA PRO A 13 20.23 31.71 8.95
C PRO A 13 19.68 31.38 7.56
N PHE A 14 20.20 32.00 6.50
CA PHE A 14 19.75 31.73 5.13
C PHE A 14 20.15 30.33 4.68
N ASP A 15 21.37 29.88 5.01
CA ASP A 15 21.80 28.52 4.72
C ASP A 15 20.97 27.48 5.48
N ALA A 16 20.59 27.77 6.74
CA ALA A 16 19.70 26.91 7.51
C ALA A 16 18.29 26.83 6.89
N VAL A 17 17.75 27.95 6.40
CA VAL A 17 16.45 27.97 5.71
C VAL A 17 16.50 27.20 4.40
N LEU A 18 17.53 27.40 3.57
CA LEU A 18 17.70 26.69 2.31
C LEU A 18 17.86 25.18 2.52
N LYS A 19 18.62 24.79 3.56
CA LYS A 19 18.76 23.39 3.95
C LYS A 19 17.42 22.78 4.39
N ALA A 20 16.66 23.48 5.23
CA ALA A 20 15.33 23.03 5.66
C ALA A 20 14.35 22.92 4.48
N GLN A 21 14.42 23.83 3.51
CA GLN A 21 13.63 23.76 2.28
C GLN A 21 14.01 22.54 1.43
N ALA A 22 15.31 22.28 1.26
CA ALA A 22 15.79 21.11 0.51
C ALA A 22 15.37 19.80 1.19
N GLU A 23 15.48 19.71 2.51
CA GLU A 23 15.01 18.56 3.30
C GLU A 23 13.49 18.38 3.18
N GLY A 24 12.71 19.47 3.24
CA GLY A 24 11.26 19.45 3.06
C GLY A 24 10.83 18.96 1.68
N LEU A 25 11.48 19.46 0.62
CA LEU A 25 11.25 18.99 -0.75
C LEU A 25 11.62 17.51 -0.91
N GLY A 26 12.73 17.09 -0.30
CA GLY A 26 13.15 15.69 -0.28
C GLY A 26 12.12 14.77 0.39
N LEU A 27 11.52 15.21 1.50
CA LEU A 27 10.46 14.47 2.18
C LEU A 27 9.19 14.36 1.32
N ILE A 28 8.76 15.46 0.68
CA ILE A 28 7.59 15.45 -0.22
C ILE A 28 7.80 14.48 -1.39
N ALA A 29 8.96 14.57 -2.04
CA ALA A 29 9.32 13.67 -3.15
C ALA A 29 9.33 12.20 -2.70
N TRP A 30 9.88 11.93 -1.51
CA TRP A 30 9.91 10.58 -0.94
C TRP A 30 8.50 10.04 -0.63
N VAL A 31 7.63 10.85 -0.02
CA VAL A 31 6.24 10.46 0.24
C VAL A 31 5.51 10.18 -1.08
N GLY A 32 5.65 11.05 -2.07
CA GLY A 32 5.04 10.86 -3.38
C GLY A 32 5.48 9.56 -4.06
N ALA A 33 6.79 9.28 -4.06
CA ALA A 33 7.32 8.03 -4.60
C ALA A 33 6.82 6.79 -3.84
N THR A 34 6.75 6.87 -2.50
CA THR A 34 6.26 5.78 -1.64
C THR A 34 4.78 5.49 -1.90
N MET A 35 3.94 6.52 -2.03
CA MET A 35 2.52 6.36 -2.35
C MET A 35 2.32 5.79 -3.77
N LEU A 36 3.14 6.21 -4.74
CA LEU A 36 3.08 5.67 -6.10
C LEU A 36 3.46 4.18 -6.15
N ASP A 37 4.51 3.78 -5.44
CA ASP A 37 4.90 2.37 -5.31
C ASP A 37 3.80 1.55 -4.62
N HIS A 38 3.22 2.07 -3.53
CA HIS A 38 2.07 1.43 -2.87
C HIS A 38 0.89 1.24 -3.83
N ALA A 39 0.52 2.28 -4.58
CA ALA A 39 -0.57 2.20 -5.56
C ALA A 39 -0.30 1.17 -6.66
N ALA A 40 0.94 1.10 -7.17
CA ALA A 40 1.33 0.12 -8.18
C ALA A 40 1.25 -1.33 -7.68
N ARG A 41 1.71 -1.58 -6.43
CA ARG A 41 1.61 -2.90 -5.80
C ARG A 41 0.15 -3.28 -5.55
N THR A 42 -0.64 -2.39 -4.98
CA THR A 42 -2.09 -2.61 -4.75
C THR A 42 -2.83 -2.88 -6.05
N ALA A 43 -2.55 -2.15 -7.12
CA ALA A 43 -3.16 -2.40 -8.43
C ALA A 43 -2.80 -3.78 -8.99
N THR A 44 -1.55 -4.21 -8.81
CA THR A 44 -1.07 -5.54 -9.24
C THR A 44 -1.78 -6.65 -8.46
N GLU A 45 -1.94 -6.49 -7.16
CA GLU A 45 -2.62 -7.45 -6.30
C GLU A 45 -4.11 -7.57 -6.64
N LEU A 46 -4.80 -6.44 -6.83
CA LEU A 46 -6.19 -6.44 -7.29
C LEU A 46 -6.34 -7.09 -8.67
N ALA A 47 -5.41 -6.87 -9.59
CA ALA A 47 -5.42 -7.53 -10.90
C ALA A 47 -5.20 -9.05 -10.80
N ALA A 48 -4.38 -9.52 -9.85
CA ALA A 48 -4.20 -10.93 -9.58
C ALA A 48 -5.47 -11.54 -8.95
N PHE A 49 -6.00 -10.90 -7.91
CA PHE A 49 -7.23 -11.30 -7.24
C PHE A 49 -8.40 -11.41 -8.22
N THR A 50 -8.64 -10.39 -9.04
CA THR A 50 -9.73 -10.39 -10.03
C THR A 50 -9.59 -11.50 -11.07
N ARG A 51 -8.37 -11.82 -11.51
CA ARG A 51 -8.11 -12.95 -12.41
C ARG A 51 -8.44 -14.29 -11.75
N ASP A 52 -7.96 -14.50 -10.54
CA ASP A 52 -8.19 -15.73 -9.80
C ASP A 52 -9.68 -15.91 -9.49
N GLU A 53 -10.36 -14.82 -9.18
CA GLU A 53 -11.78 -14.80 -8.93
C GLU A 53 -12.59 -15.13 -10.19
N ALA A 54 -12.27 -14.52 -11.33
CA ALA A 54 -12.90 -14.85 -12.60
C ALA A 54 -12.73 -16.34 -12.95
N ARG A 55 -11.57 -16.92 -12.62
CA ARG A 55 -11.33 -18.37 -12.80
C ARG A 55 -12.22 -19.22 -11.88
N ARG A 56 -12.34 -18.88 -10.59
CA ARG A 56 -13.22 -19.59 -9.64
C ARG A 56 -14.68 -19.53 -10.09
N ASP A 57 -15.11 -18.37 -10.57
CA ASP A 57 -16.46 -18.14 -11.06
C ASP A 57 -16.75 -19.00 -12.29
N ALA A 58 -15.83 -19.01 -13.27
CA ALA A 58 -15.98 -19.82 -14.47
C ALA A 58 -16.04 -21.33 -14.14
N LEU A 59 -15.20 -21.81 -13.21
CA LEU A 59 -15.22 -23.21 -12.77
C LEU A 59 -16.54 -23.57 -12.09
N THR A 60 -17.04 -22.72 -11.20
CA THR A 60 -18.29 -22.94 -10.48
C THR A 60 -19.49 -22.90 -11.43
N LEU A 61 -19.54 -21.91 -12.33
CA LEU A 61 -20.59 -21.82 -13.35
C LEU A 61 -20.60 -23.04 -14.27
N GLY A 62 -19.42 -23.54 -14.68
CA GLY A 62 -19.31 -24.77 -15.45
C GLY A 62 -19.83 -26.01 -14.71
N ALA A 63 -19.49 -26.12 -13.42
CA ALA A 63 -19.99 -27.20 -12.56
C ALA A 63 -21.52 -27.12 -12.38
N LEU A 64 -22.06 -25.92 -12.17
CA LEU A 64 -23.51 -25.70 -12.02
C LEU A 64 -24.27 -25.96 -13.33
N ALA A 65 -23.73 -25.52 -14.47
CA ALA A 65 -24.38 -25.69 -15.78
C ALA A 65 -24.51 -27.17 -16.19
N THR A 66 -23.61 -28.03 -15.70
CA THR A 66 -23.62 -29.47 -15.98
C THR A 66 -24.29 -30.30 -14.87
N CYS A 67 -24.68 -29.69 -13.74
CA CYS A 67 -25.27 -30.38 -12.61
C CYS A 67 -26.74 -30.73 -12.87
N ARG A 68 -27.06 -32.03 -12.80
CA ARG A 68 -28.44 -32.54 -12.98
C ARG A 68 -29.16 -32.84 -11.67
N ASP A 69 -28.42 -32.85 -10.55
CA ASP A 69 -28.98 -33.13 -9.23
C ASP A 69 -29.21 -31.81 -8.45
N PRO A 70 -30.45 -31.50 -8.05
CA PRO A 70 -30.77 -30.31 -7.26
C PRO A 70 -30.04 -30.24 -5.91
N GLY A 71 -29.85 -31.37 -5.23
CA GLY A 71 -29.18 -31.42 -3.93
C GLY A 71 -27.71 -31.01 -4.06
N ARG A 72 -27.01 -31.58 -5.03
CA ARG A 72 -25.64 -31.19 -5.38
C ARG A 72 -25.53 -29.77 -5.91
N ALA A 73 -26.50 -29.27 -6.67
CA ALA A 73 -26.50 -27.89 -7.13
C ALA A 73 -26.58 -26.89 -5.96
N ALA A 74 -27.41 -27.18 -4.94
CA ALA A 74 -27.48 -26.37 -3.73
C ALA A 74 -26.17 -26.40 -2.94
N ALA A 75 -25.55 -27.58 -2.79
CA ALA A 75 -24.26 -27.73 -2.12
C ALA A 75 -23.13 -26.95 -2.85
N LEU A 76 -23.08 -27.02 -4.19
CA LEU A 76 -22.11 -26.27 -5.01
C LEU A 76 -22.25 -24.76 -4.82
N ARG A 77 -23.49 -24.24 -4.79
CA ARG A 77 -23.75 -22.81 -4.53
C ARG A 77 -23.31 -22.40 -3.13
N GLY A 78 -23.59 -23.23 -2.13
CA GLY A 78 -23.18 -22.98 -0.75
C GLY A 78 -21.66 -22.93 -0.59
N ALA A 79 -20.96 -23.94 -1.16
CA ALA A 79 -19.50 -23.99 -1.16
C ALA A 79 -18.90 -22.76 -1.86
N TYR A 80 -19.41 -22.42 -3.05
CA TYR A 80 -18.96 -21.23 -3.79
C TYR A 80 -19.11 -19.93 -3.00
N LEU A 81 -20.24 -19.72 -2.32
CA LEU A 81 -20.42 -18.52 -1.49
C LEU A 81 -19.44 -18.50 -0.31
N GLY A 82 -19.16 -19.65 0.31
CA GLY A 82 -18.15 -19.77 1.35
C GLY A 82 -16.75 -19.42 0.84
N ASP A 83 -16.36 -20.00 -0.30
CA ASP A 83 -15.06 -19.76 -0.93
C ASP A 83 -14.90 -18.30 -1.37
N LYS A 84 -15.95 -17.68 -1.92
CA LYS A 84 -16.02 -16.25 -2.25
C LYS A 84 -15.77 -15.36 -1.04
N LEU A 85 -16.48 -15.62 0.05
CA LEU A 85 -16.36 -14.82 1.27
C LEU A 85 -14.96 -14.97 1.88
N ALA A 86 -14.41 -16.19 1.91
CA ALA A 86 -13.05 -16.44 2.36
C ALA A 86 -12.04 -15.67 1.50
N ALA A 87 -12.09 -15.82 0.18
CA ALA A 87 -11.18 -15.13 -0.75
C ALA A 87 -11.24 -13.60 -0.62
N CYS A 88 -12.43 -13.02 -0.52
CA CYS A 88 -12.60 -11.58 -0.31
C CYS A 88 -12.03 -11.13 1.06
N THR A 89 -12.22 -11.93 2.10
CA THR A 89 -11.72 -11.60 3.45
C THR A 89 -10.20 -11.66 3.49
N ASP A 90 -9.60 -12.70 2.92
CA ASP A 90 -8.14 -12.86 2.83
C ASP A 90 -7.49 -11.72 2.05
N GLU A 91 -8.09 -11.32 0.93
CA GLU A 91 -7.61 -10.20 0.12
C GLU A 91 -7.76 -8.86 0.85
N ALA A 92 -8.88 -8.63 1.53
CA ALA A 92 -9.08 -7.44 2.34
C ALA A 92 -8.05 -7.34 3.47
N GLU A 93 -7.75 -8.46 4.14
CA GLU A 93 -6.72 -8.52 5.19
C GLU A 93 -5.32 -8.23 4.61
N LYS A 94 -5.02 -8.79 3.44
CA LYS A 94 -3.76 -8.53 2.73
C LYS A 94 -3.60 -7.05 2.39
N LEU A 95 -4.62 -6.42 1.82
CA LEU A 95 -4.61 -4.99 1.49
C LEU A 95 -4.47 -4.14 2.76
N ALA A 96 -5.15 -4.49 3.84
CA ALA A 96 -5.04 -3.80 5.12
C ALA A 96 -3.60 -3.86 5.67
N ARG A 97 -2.93 -5.02 5.59
CA ARG A 97 -1.52 -5.16 5.98
C ARG A 97 -0.61 -4.30 5.11
N MET A 98 -0.78 -4.31 3.79
CA MET A 98 0.00 -3.49 2.87
C MET A 98 -0.13 -1.99 3.18
N THR A 99 -1.34 -1.52 3.50
CA THR A 99 -1.56 -0.12 3.90
C THR A 99 -0.92 0.17 5.25
N ALA A 100 -1.06 -0.72 6.24
CA ALA A 100 -0.47 -0.56 7.56
C ALA A 100 1.06 -0.44 7.49
N GLU A 101 1.73 -1.27 6.68
CA GLU A 101 3.18 -1.22 6.46
C GLU A 101 3.63 0.13 5.89
N VAL A 102 2.91 0.66 4.91
CA VAL A 102 3.23 1.95 4.28
C VAL A 102 2.99 3.12 5.23
N CYS A 103 1.90 3.08 6.00
CA CYS A 103 1.63 4.06 7.04
C CYS A 103 2.73 4.05 8.10
N GLU A 104 3.16 2.87 8.55
CA GLU A 104 4.21 2.73 9.55
C GLU A 104 5.58 3.21 9.04
N LEU A 105 5.95 2.84 7.80
CA LEU A 105 7.15 3.34 7.14
C LEU A 105 7.14 4.88 7.04
N THR A 106 6.01 5.45 6.67
CA THR A 106 5.81 6.91 6.57
C THR A 106 5.94 7.56 7.94
N ARG A 107 5.30 6.99 8.96
CA ARG A 107 5.38 7.47 10.35
C ARG A 107 6.83 7.46 10.86
N MET A 108 7.55 6.36 10.69
CA MET A 108 8.95 6.24 11.09
C MET A 108 9.82 7.28 10.39
N ARG A 109 9.62 7.48 9.08
CA ARG A 109 10.37 8.46 8.30
C ARG A 109 10.11 9.90 8.75
N MET A 110 8.86 10.24 9.04
CA MET A 110 8.47 11.59 9.46
C MET A 110 8.89 11.92 10.90
N THR A 111 8.93 10.92 11.78
CA THR A 111 9.24 11.12 13.20
C THR A 111 10.72 10.88 13.53
N GLY A 112 11.51 10.38 12.58
CA GLY A 112 12.93 10.07 12.79
C GLY A 112 13.19 8.92 13.76
N THR A 113 12.15 8.19 14.19
CA THR A 113 12.31 6.98 15.00
C THR A 113 12.90 5.86 14.13
N ARG A 114 14.10 5.41 14.47
CA ARG A 114 14.65 4.15 13.93
C ARG A 114 13.94 3.00 14.63
N GLY A 115 13.25 2.16 13.85
CA GLY A 115 12.76 0.85 14.29
C GLY A 115 13.92 -0.12 14.50
#